data_AF-A0A7Y0Q279-F1
#
_entry.id   AF-A0A7Y0Q279-F1
#
_cell.length_a   1.000
_cell.length_b   1.000
_cell.length_c   1.000
_cell.angle_alpha   90.00
_cell.angle_beta   90.00
_cell.angle_gamma   90.00
#
_symmetry.space_group_name_H-M   'P 1'
#
loop_
_entity.id
_entity.type
_entity.pdbx_description
1 polymer ?
#
loop_
_entity_poly.entity_id
_entity_poly.type
_entity_poly.pdbx_seq_one_letter_code
_entity_poly.pdbx_strand_id
1 'polypeptide(L)'
;MRYLKWLIIAAAVLVLALTNPTMSQYSTWAVQMIEAHAGGLVGTLSTLFSGTIEHAVAANTVRHNYGVFSLYRTAALGHSFTVLGLFNHFILLSHH
;
A
#
# COMPACT_ATOMS: atom_id res chain seq x y z
N MET A 1 0.84 -26.88 -28.97
CA MET A 1 1.68 -25.68 -28.69
C MET A 1 0.93 -24.34 -28.71
N ARG A 2 -0.15 -24.15 -29.50
CA ARG A 2 -0.85 -22.85 -29.61
C ARG A 2 -1.47 -22.32 -28.30
N TYR A 3 -1.97 -23.21 -27.44
CA TYR A 3 -2.58 -22.83 -26.16
C TYR A 3 -1.58 -22.66 -25.01
N LEU A 4 -0.36 -23.18 -25.14
CA LEU A 4 0.64 -23.14 -24.08
C LEU A 4 1.07 -21.71 -23.75
N LYS A 5 1.21 -20.85 -24.77
CA LYS A 5 1.55 -19.43 -24.59
C LYS A 5 0.47 -18.69 -23.80
N TRP A 6 -0.80 -18.94 -24.12
CA TRP A 6 -1.93 -18.34 -23.42
C TRP A 6 -2.05 -18.84 -21.98
N LEU A 7 -1.76 -20.13 -21.74
CA LEU A 7 -1.67 -20.69 -20.39
C LEU A 7 -0.59 -20.02 -19.55
N ILE A 8 0.61 -19.80 -20.11
CA ILE A 8 1.71 -19.13 -19.42
C ILE A 8 1.34 -17.68 -19.08
N ILE A 9 0.73 -16.96 -20.03
CA ILE A 9 0.30 -15.57 -19.81
C ILE A 9 -0.79 -15.52 -18.72
N ALA A 10 -1.78 -16.41 -18.78
CA ALA A 10 -2.84 -16.47 -17.78
C ALA A 10 -2.30 -16.80 -16.38
N ALA A 11 -1.37 -17.76 -16.28
CA ALA A 11 -0.70 -18.10 -15.03
C ALA A 11 0.11 -16.92 -14.47
N ALA A 12 0.85 -16.20 -15.33
CA ALA A 12 1.58 -15.00 -14.92
C ALA A 12 0.63 -13.93 -14.37
N VAL A 13 -0.46 -13.61 -15.08
CA VAL A 13 -1.44 -12.62 -14.62
C VAL A 13 -2.11 -13.04 -13.30
N LEU A 14 -2.38 -14.33 -13.10
CA LEU A 14 -2.92 -14.85 -11.86
C LEU A 14 -1.96 -14.61 -10.69
N VAL A 15 -0.67 -14.93 -10.87
CA VAL A 15 0.37 -14.69 -9.84
C VAL A 15 0.47 -13.21 -9.52
N LEU A 16 0.41 -12.33 -10.53
CA LEU A 16 0.39 -10.89 -10.32
C LEU A 16 -0.79 -10.43 -9.46
N ALA A 17 -1.99 -10.92 -9.77
CA ALA A 17 -3.19 -10.57 -9.02
C ALA A 17 -3.14 -11.07 -7.57
N LEU A 18 -2.61 -12.28 -7.34
CA LEU A 18 -2.49 -12.86 -6.00
C LEU A 18 -1.39 -12.22 -5.15
N THR A 19 -0.35 -11.69 -5.78
CA THR A 19 0.75 -10.99 -5.10
C THR A 19 0.50 -9.49 -4.95
N ASN A 20 -0.63 -8.98 -5.42
CA ASN A 20 -1.03 -7.59 -5.23
C ASN A 20 -1.29 -7.34 -3.73
N PRO A 21 -0.55 -6.43 -3.08
CA PRO A 21 -0.65 -6.26 -1.65
C PRO A 21 -2.05 -5.82 -1.22
N THR A 22 -2.41 -6.22 -0.01
CA THR A 22 -3.68 -5.87 0.64
C THR A 22 -3.58 -4.54 1.38
N MET A 23 -4.74 -4.01 1.77
CA MET A 23 -4.83 -2.78 2.57
C MET A 23 -4.13 -2.89 3.93
N SER A 24 -4.25 -4.05 4.59
CA SER A 24 -3.60 -4.30 5.88
C SER A 24 -2.08 -4.31 5.75
N GLN A 25 -1.54 -4.95 4.70
CA GLN A 25 -0.10 -4.93 4.44
C GLN A 25 0.40 -3.50 4.16
N TYR A 26 -0.40 -2.71 3.44
CA TYR A 26 -0.09 -1.32 3.19
C TYR A 26 -0.05 -0.48 4.47
N SER A 27 -1.05 -0.59 5.34
CA SER A 27 -1.09 0.19 6.58
C SER A 27 0.09 -0.12 7.48
N THR A 28 0.46 -1.40 7.63
CA THR A 28 1.64 -1.79 8.41
C THR A 28 2.94 -1.25 7.80
N TRP A 29 3.12 -1.36 6.48
CA TRP A 29 4.30 -0.82 5.80
C TRP A 29 4.39 0.71 5.94
N ALA A 30 3.27 1.42 5.80
CA ALA A 30 3.22 2.87 5.91
C ALA A 30 3.59 3.34 7.32
N VAL A 31 3.12 2.65 8.37
CA VAL A 31 3.53 2.92 9.75
C VAL A 31 5.04 2.76 9.92
N GLN A 32 5.60 1.65 9.44
CA GLN A 32 7.04 1.40 9.49
C GLN A 32 7.86 2.44 8.72
N MET A 33 7.37 2.88 7.55
CA MET A 33 8.00 3.95 6.78
C MET A 33 8.02 5.26 7.57
N ILE A 34 6.90 5.64 8.20
CA ILE A 34 6.80 6.84 9.02
C ILE A 34 7.72 6.72 10.24
N GLU A 35 7.75 5.58 10.93
CA GLU A 35 8.69 5.32 12.04
C GLU A 35 10.14 5.52 11.63
N ALA A 36 10.53 4.97 10.48
CA ALA A 36 11.89 5.05 9.97
C ALA A 36 12.32 6.49 9.62
N HIS A 37 11.40 7.35 9.17
CA HIS A 37 11.72 8.71 8.72
C HIS A 37 11.47 9.78 9.80
N ALA A 38 10.59 9.51 10.77
CA ALA A 38 10.03 10.56 11.63
C ALA A 38 10.44 10.46 13.10
N GLY A 39 11.35 9.53 13.46
CA GLY A 39 12.11 9.56 14.72
C GLY A 39 11.28 9.77 16.00
N GLY A 40 10.06 9.25 16.08
CA GLY A 40 9.17 9.36 17.25
C GLY A 40 7.78 9.98 17.02
N LEU A 41 7.53 10.59 15.86
CA LEU A 41 6.22 11.19 15.48
C LEU A 41 5.03 10.20 15.50
N VAL A 42 5.33 8.91 15.49
CA VAL A 42 4.35 7.80 15.54
C VAL A 42 3.58 7.79 16.85
N GLY A 43 4.23 8.11 17.97
CA GLY A 43 3.55 8.24 19.27
C GLY A 43 2.57 9.42 19.33
N THR A 44 2.84 10.48 18.57
CA THR A 44 1.93 11.63 18.43
C THR A 44 0.76 11.29 17.50
N LEU A 45 0.99 10.45 16.50
CA LEU A 45 -0.03 10.01 15.55
C LEU A 45 -1.06 9.08 16.23
N SER A 46 -0.62 8.15 17.08
CA SER A 46 -1.53 7.27 17.85
C SER A 46 -2.35 8.01 18.90
N THR A 47 -1.92 9.18 19.34
CA THR A 47 -2.64 9.99 20.33
C THR A 47 -3.62 10.96 19.68
N LEU A 48 -3.30 11.49 18.49
CA LEU A 48 -4.20 12.37 17.72
C LEU A 48 -5.35 11.61 17.04
N PHE A 49 -5.11 10.38 16.62
CA PHE A 49 -6.14 9.52 16.04
C PHE A 49 -6.59 8.50 17.10
N SER A 50 -7.89 8.43 17.39
CA SER A 50 -8.47 7.63 18.49
C SER A 50 -8.44 6.10 18.26
N GLY A 51 -7.27 5.54 17.96
CA GLY A 51 -7.09 4.13 17.60
C GLY A 51 -5.65 3.75 17.30
N THR A 52 -5.45 2.54 16.76
CA THR A 52 -4.13 2.12 16.27
C THR A 52 -3.76 2.92 15.02
N ILE A 53 -2.48 3.25 14.88
CA ILE A 53 -1.96 4.06 13.77
C ILE A 53 -2.24 3.38 12.42
N GLU A 54 -2.22 2.05 12.37
CA GLU A 54 -2.60 1.29 11.19
C GLU A 54 -4.04 1.56 10.75
N HIS A 55 -4.99 1.64 11.69
CA HIS A 55 -6.36 2.00 11.39
C HIS A 55 -6.49 3.46 10.96
N ALA A 56 -5.71 4.37 11.55
CA ALA A 56 -5.69 5.77 11.15
C ALA A 56 -5.16 5.93 9.71
N VAL A 57 -4.07 5.25 9.37
CA VAL A 57 -3.54 5.19 8.00
C VAL A 57 -4.59 4.59 7.07
N ALA A 58 -5.15 3.44 7.41
CA ALA A 58 -6.14 2.77 6.57
C ALA A 58 -7.40 3.61 6.33
N ALA A 59 -7.90 4.30 7.35
CA ALA A 59 -9.07 5.17 7.28
C ALA A 59 -8.83 6.40 6.38
N ASN A 60 -7.60 6.90 6.34
CA ASN A 60 -7.21 8.06 5.54
C ASN A 60 -6.56 7.68 4.19
N THR A 61 -6.69 6.42 3.79
CA THR A 61 -6.12 5.90 2.55
C THR A 61 -7.21 5.50 1.57
N VAL A 62 -7.14 6.02 0.36
CA VAL A 62 -7.96 5.56 -0.77
C VAL A 62 -7.16 4.56 -1.60
N ARG A 63 -7.65 3.32 -1.66
CA ARG A 63 -7.07 2.24 -2.48
C ARG A 63 -7.79 2.13 -3.82
N HIS A 64 -7.04 2.26 -4.92
CA HIS A 64 -7.50 1.94 -6.26
C HIS A 64 -6.83 0.63 -6.72
N ASN A 65 -7.60 -0.45 -6.80
CA ASN A 65 -7.11 -1.76 -7.23
C ASN A 65 -7.31 -1.98 -8.73
N TYR A 66 -6.24 -2.25 -9.47
CA TYR A 66 -6.23 -2.51 -10.93
C TYR A 66 -5.98 -3.99 -11.25
N GLY A 67 -6.17 -4.89 -10.29
CA GLY A 67 -5.96 -6.33 -10.43
C GLY A 67 -4.51 -6.71 -10.14
N VAL A 68 -3.58 -6.32 -11.01
CA VAL A 68 -2.16 -6.70 -10.89
C VAL A 68 -1.34 -5.74 -10.02
N PHE A 69 -1.83 -4.51 -9.84
CA PHE A 69 -1.27 -3.51 -8.92
C PHE A 69 -2.39 -2.76 -8.22
N SER A 70 -2.02 -2.03 -7.17
CA SER A 70 -2.91 -1.10 -6.46
C SER A 70 -2.22 0.24 -6.27
N LEU A 71 -2.96 1.34 -6.38
CA LEU A 71 -2.51 2.66 -5.95
C LEU A 71 -3.12 2.98 -4.59
N TYR A 72 -2.29 3.44 -3.67
CA TYR A 72 -2.68 3.87 -2.33
C TYR A 72 -2.41 5.36 -2.22
N ARG A 73 -3.47 6.15 -2.06
CA ARG A 73 -3.36 7.59 -1.80
C ARG A 73 -3.72 7.85 -0.36
N THR A 74 -2.77 8.33 0.40
CA THR A 74 -2.92 8.52 1.84
C THR A 74 -2.76 9.98 2.17
N ALA A 75 -3.74 10.54 2.87
CA ALA A 75 -3.72 11.91 3.34
C ALA A 75 -3.62 11.93 4.86
N ALA A 76 -2.44 12.18 5.41
CA ALA A 76 -2.22 12.18 6.85
C ALA A 76 -1.44 13.43 7.27
N LEU A 77 -1.87 14.08 8.35
CA LEU A 77 -1.19 15.23 8.97
C LEU A 77 -0.87 16.39 8.00
N GLY A 78 -1.76 16.67 7.03
CA GLY A 78 -1.53 17.73 6.04
C GLY A 78 -0.54 17.37 4.94
N HIS A 79 0.00 16.15 4.95
CA HIS A 79 0.79 15.58 3.87
C HIS A 79 -0.02 14.53 3.11
N SER A 80 0.17 14.51 1.80
CA SER A 80 -0.44 13.51 0.93
C SER A 80 0.65 12.72 0.21
N PHE A 81 0.55 11.40 0.24
CA PHE A 81 1.52 10.54 -0.45
C PHE A 81 0.81 9.48 -1.28
N THR A 82 1.38 9.20 -2.45
CA THR A 82 0.88 8.19 -3.38
C THR A 82 1.89 7.04 -3.43
N VAL A 83 1.41 5.82 -3.22
CA VAL A 83 2.21 4.61 -3.19
C VAL A 83 1.65 3.60 -4.18
N LEU A 84 2.54 2.99 -4.96
CA LEU A 84 2.23 1.86 -5.82
C LEU A 84 2.49 0.57 -5.06
N GLY A 85 1.47 -0.25 -4.90
CA GLY A 85 1.58 -1.63 -4.45
C GLY A 85 1.62 -2.58 -5.65
N LEU A 86 2.70 -3.33 -5.80
CA LEU A 86 2.89 -4.28 -6.89
C LEU A 86 3.82 -5.41 -6.40
N PHE A 87 3.53 -6.67 -6.72
CA PHE A 87 4.39 -7.82 -6.36
C PHE A 87 4.77 -7.89 -4.87
N ASN A 88 3.83 -7.63 -3.96
CA ASN A 88 4.11 -7.58 -2.52
C ASN A 88 5.14 -6.52 -2.09
N HIS A 89 5.43 -5.54 -2.96
CA HIS A 89 6.29 -4.40 -2.70
C HIS A 89 5.48 -3.11 -2.74
N PHE A 90 5.99 -2.10 -2.04
CA PHE A 90 5.43 -0.75 -2.00
C PHE A 90 6.47 0.24 -2.49
N ILE A 91 6.09 1.05 -3.47
CA ILE A 91 6.96 2.06 -4.09
C ILE A 91 6.32 3.42 -3.91
N LEU A 92 6.99 4.33 -3.20
CA LEU A 92 6.54 5.71 -3.06
C LEU A 92 6.66 6.42 -4.41
N LEU A 93 5.54 6.90 -4.95
CA LEU A 93 5.52 7.62 -6.24
C LEU A 93 5.63 9.13 -6.05
N SER A 94 4.99 9.68 -5.02
CA SER A 94 5.02 11.11 -4.72
C SER A 94 4.64 11.38 -3.27
N HIS A 95 5.15 12.49 -2.74
CA HIS A 95 4.75 13.10 -1.48
C HIS A 95 4.55 14.61 -1.73
N HIS A 96 3.46 15.16 -1.21
CA HIS A 96 3.07 16.56 -1.30
C HIS A 96 2.72 17.08 0.10
#